data_AF-A0A6L1L1Z6-F1
#
_entry.id   AF-A0A6L1L1Z6-F1
#
_cell.length_a   1.000
_cell.length_b   1.000
_cell.length_c   1.000
_cell.angle_alpha   90.00
_cell.angle_beta   90.00
_cell.angle_gamma   90.00
#
_symmetry.space_group_name_H-M   'P 1'
#
loop_
_entity.id
_entity.type
_entity.pdbx_description
1 polymer ?
#
loop_
_entity_poly.entity_id
_entity_poly.type
_entity_poly.pdbx_seq_one_letter_code
_entity_poly.pdbx_strand_id
1 'polypeptide(L)'
;MYTFYENQIQEALDRAFPAYVNNLRYRNEILQKDCYIRGVLGEIFIRDILKNYGFITTSNENNEDKEDNTDRDLLIYGLNTISSQIRFQKAIKIEIKTSLIPNDKFNYIDNGDVKIYKKTNIEDDIYWDFGIQIYFKQYKPEWEEYVQNIYQNNACNNTDNKLLDLYKKLQFEIFWISKQEAINANFLQEYKTWYYANKTFWKCPIRKCNPNFYELIICLLDNIINARYQEILMLKNYILSNNTK
;
A
#
# COMPACT_ATOMS: atom_id res chain seq x y z
N MET A 1 9.04 13.71 -4.64
CA MET A 1 9.61 13.11 -3.42
C MET A 1 8.69 13.47 -2.28
N TYR A 2 8.30 12.49 -1.46
CA TYR A 2 7.28 12.67 -0.43
C TYR A 2 7.87 12.66 0.97
N THR A 3 7.15 13.30 1.89
CA THR A 3 7.40 13.34 3.34
C THR A 3 6.06 13.19 4.07
N PHE A 4 6.07 12.72 5.31
CA PHE A 4 4.85 12.61 6.12
C PHE A 4 4.52 13.92 6.83
N TYR A 5 3.23 14.21 7.00
CA TYR A 5 2.76 15.32 7.82
C TYR A 5 2.72 14.93 9.30
N GLU A 6 2.80 15.92 10.18
CA GLU A 6 2.86 15.71 11.63
C GLU A 6 1.66 14.93 12.17
N ASN A 7 0.44 15.26 11.73
CA ASN A 7 -0.78 14.56 12.12
C ASN A 7 -0.77 13.08 11.70
N GLN A 8 -0.20 12.76 10.54
CA GLN A 8 -0.07 11.37 10.07
C GLN A 8 0.91 10.58 10.94
N ILE A 9 2.00 11.23 11.35
CA ILE A 9 2.99 10.64 12.24
C ILE A 9 2.41 10.40 13.62
N GLN A 10 1.70 11.39 14.17
CA GLN A 10 1.06 11.24 15.48
C GLN A 10 0.03 10.11 15.46
N GLU A 11 -0.83 10.06 14.42
CA GLU A 11 -1.79 8.97 14.26
C GLU A 11 -1.10 7.60 14.20
N ALA A 12 0.05 7.48 13.52
CA ALA A 12 0.80 6.24 13.46
C ALA A 12 1.44 5.84 14.79
N LEU A 13 1.93 6.82 15.57
CA LEU A 13 2.51 6.59 16.90
C LEU A 13 1.46 6.19 17.93
N ASP A 14 0.24 6.69 17.79
CA ASP A 14 -0.89 6.40 18.67
C ASP A 14 -1.52 5.02 18.39
N ARG A 15 -1.21 4.38 17.24
CA ARG A 15 -1.71 3.04 16.93
C ARG A 15 -1.13 1.99 17.89
N ALA A 16 -2.02 1.18 18.44
CA ALA A 16 -1.63 0.09 19.33
C ALA A 16 -0.77 -0.93 18.59
N PHE A 17 0.42 -1.24 19.13
CA PHE A 17 1.29 -2.24 18.55
C PHE A 17 0.69 -3.64 18.75
N PRO A 18 0.38 -4.40 17.68
CA PRO A 18 -0.37 -5.64 17.82
C PRO A 18 0.45 -6.74 18.49
N ALA A 19 -0.20 -7.55 19.34
CA ALA A 19 0.45 -8.68 20.02
C ALA A 19 0.90 -9.81 19.07
N TYR A 20 0.34 -9.89 17.86
CA TYR A 20 0.62 -10.93 16.86
C TYR A 20 1.84 -10.63 15.96
N VAL A 21 2.60 -9.58 16.24
CA VAL A 21 3.75 -9.11 15.42
C VAL A 21 4.98 -10.04 15.50
N ASN A 22 4.81 -11.29 15.95
CA ASN A 22 5.76 -12.39 15.77
C ASN A 22 6.22 -12.57 14.30
N ASN A 23 5.47 -12.05 13.32
CA ASN A 23 5.82 -12.04 11.90
C ASN A 23 6.95 -11.07 11.53
N LEU A 24 7.35 -10.16 12.42
CA LEU A 24 8.57 -9.36 12.32
C LEU A 24 9.79 -10.06 12.95
N ARG A 25 9.90 -11.38 12.72
CA ARG A 25 11.14 -12.20 12.63
C ARG A 25 12.37 -11.63 13.34
N TYR A 26 12.73 -12.22 14.49
CA TYR A 26 14.07 -12.18 15.12
C TYR A 26 14.77 -10.81 15.29
N ARG A 27 14.04 -9.69 15.23
CA ARG A 27 14.59 -8.35 15.53
C ARG A 27 14.28 -7.98 16.97
N ASN A 28 15.04 -7.05 17.55
CA ASN A 28 14.68 -6.47 18.83
C ASN A 28 13.32 -5.75 18.73
N GLU A 29 12.61 -5.64 19.85
CA GLU A 29 11.23 -5.12 19.89
C GLU A 29 11.13 -3.68 19.34
N ILE A 30 12.16 -2.85 19.58
CA ILE A 30 12.25 -1.48 19.08
C ILE A 30 12.18 -1.44 17.55
N LEU A 31 12.98 -2.28 16.87
CA LEU A 31 13.01 -2.32 15.41
C LEU A 31 11.76 -2.96 14.82
N GLN A 32 11.11 -3.89 15.54
CA GLN A 32 9.80 -4.40 15.15
C GLN A 32 8.76 -3.27 15.18
N LYS A 33 8.75 -2.47 16.26
CA LYS A 33 7.86 -1.31 16.40
C LYS A 33 8.09 -0.28 15.29
N ASP A 34 9.34 0.07 14.98
CA ASP A 34 9.64 0.97 13.85
C ASP A 34 9.12 0.44 12.51
N CYS A 35 9.31 -0.84 12.23
CA CYS A 35 8.84 -1.43 10.98
C CYS A 35 7.30 -1.37 10.86
N TYR A 36 6.60 -1.59 11.96
CA TYR A 36 5.14 -1.45 12.02
C TYR A 36 4.72 0.01 11.81
N ILE A 37 5.31 0.97 12.53
CA ILE A 37 5.01 2.40 12.39
C ILE A 37 5.20 2.86 10.95
N ARG A 38 6.29 2.45 10.29
CA ARG A 38 6.51 2.79 8.88
C ARG A 38 5.46 2.19 7.94
N GLY A 39 4.99 0.97 8.22
CA GLY A 39 3.86 0.36 7.50
C GLY A 39 2.58 1.18 7.63
N VAL A 40 2.21 1.50 8.87
CA VAL A 40 1.05 2.33 9.22
C VAL A 40 1.13 3.72 8.59
N LEU A 41 2.29 4.37 8.67
CA LEU A 41 2.54 5.67 8.03
C LEU A 41 2.27 5.62 6.52
N GLY A 42 2.73 4.55 5.87
CA GLY A 42 2.46 4.31 4.45
C GLY A 42 0.98 4.22 4.14
N GLU A 43 0.24 3.44 4.93
CA GLU A 43 -1.21 3.29 4.81
C GLU A 43 -1.95 4.63 4.98
N ILE A 44 -1.65 5.36 6.06
CA ILE A 44 -2.23 6.67 6.38
C ILE A 44 -1.98 7.66 5.24
N PHE A 45 -0.76 7.72 4.73
CA PHE A 45 -0.40 8.63 3.66
C PHE A 45 -1.21 8.39 2.38
N ILE A 46 -1.33 7.13 1.95
CA ILE A 46 -2.11 6.77 0.76
C ILE A 46 -3.60 7.05 0.98
N ARG A 47 -4.14 6.69 2.15
CA ARG A 47 -5.52 6.96 2.54
C ARG A 47 -5.85 8.45 2.44
N ASP A 48 -4.99 9.31 2.98
CA ASP A 48 -5.23 10.76 2.99
C ASP A 48 -5.19 11.35 1.58
N ILE A 49 -4.28 10.88 0.71
CA ILE A 49 -4.32 11.29 -0.70
C ILE A 49 -5.63 10.89 -1.36
N LEU A 50 -6.05 9.63 -1.20
CA LEU A 50 -7.30 9.15 -1.78
C LEU A 50 -8.51 9.97 -1.29
N LYS A 51 -8.59 10.24 0.02
CA LYS A 51 -9.63 11.09 0.61
C LYS A 51 -9.63 12.50 0.04
N ASN A 52 -8.46 13.10 -0.19
CA ASN A 52 -8.34 14.43 -0.79
C ASN A 52 -8.90 14.48 -2.23
N TYR A 53 -8.88 13.35 -2.95
CA TYR A 53 -9.52 13.20 -4.25
C TYR A 53 -10.97 12.71 -4.18
N GLY A 54 -11.57 12.71 -2.99
CA GLY A 54 -12.98 12.37 -2.76
C GLY A 54 -13.24 10.87 -2.61
N PHE A 55 -12.23 10.00 -2.68
CA PHE A 55 -12.45 8.57 -2.47
C PHE A 55 -12.83 8.29 -1.01
N ILE A 56 -13.76 7.36 -0.86
CA ILE A 56 -14.25 6.94 0.45
C ILE A 56 -13.56 5.63 0.80
N THR A 57 -12.72 5.68 1.82
CA THR A 57 -11.75 4.62 2.15
C THR A 57 -11.94 4.07 3.56
N THR A 58 -11.81 2.76 3.76
CA THR A 58 -11.64 2.15 5.08
C THR A 58 -10.30 1.43 5.18
N SER A 59 -9.68 1.54 6.35
CA SER A 59 -8.50 0.73 6.72
C SER A 59 -8.95 -0.63 7.22
N ASN A 60 -8.17 -1.67 6.92
CA ASN A 60 -8.55 -3.05 7.25
C ASN A 60 -8.66 -3.31 8.77
N GLU A 61 -8.00 -2.51 9.60
CA GLU A 61 -8.08 -2.56 11.07
C GLU A 61 -9.51 -2.33 11.61
N ASN A 62 -10.42 -1.77 10.81
CA ASN A 62 -11.79 -1.45 11.21
C ASN A 62 -12.86 -2.44 10.67
N ASN A 63 -12.46 -3.51 9.98
CA ASN A 63 -13.41 -4.50 9.49
C ASN A 63 -13.73 -5.52 10.59
N GLU A 64 -14.97 -5.49 11.10
CA GLU A 64 -15.50 -6.48 12.05
C GLU A 64 -15.65 -7.88 11.41
N ASP A 65 -15.69 -7.94 10.08
CA ASP A 65 -15.77 -9.17 9.30
C ASP A 65 -14.39 -9.85 9.18
N LYS A 66 -14.05 -10.62 10.22
CA LYS A 66 -12.81 -11.42 10.37
C LYS A 66 -12.63 -12.53 9.32
N GLU A 67 -13.51 -12.66 8.34
CA GLU A 67 -13.44 -13.74 7.33
C GLU A 67 -12.42 -13.46 6.22
N ASP A 68 -12.08 -12.19 5.93
CA ASP A 68 -11.14 -11.84 4.86
C ASP A 68 -9.73 -11.57 5.42
N ASN A 69 -9.19 -12.57 6.12
CA ASN A 69 -8.04 -12.46 7.03
C ASN A 69 -6.67 -12.44 6.34
N THR A 70 -6.58 -11.95 5.09
CA THR A 70 -5.30 -11.95 4.38
C THR A 70 -5.09 -10.64 3.64
N ASP A 71 -4.17 -9.86 4.23
CA ASP A 71 -3.08 -9.29 3.44
C ASP A 71 -3.55 -8.05 2.64
N ARG A 72 -4.58 -7.29 3.05
CA ARG A 72 -5.01 -6.03 2.40
C ARG A 72 -4.97 -4.86 3.37
N ASP A 73 -4.52 -3.69 2.94
CA ASP A 73 -4.38 -2.52 3.80
C ASP A 73 -5.55 -1.52 3.70
N LEU A 74 -6.04 -1.23 2.49
CA LEU A 74 -7.13 -0.26 2.26
C LEU A 74 -8.23 -0.80 1.33
N LEU A 75 -9.47 -0.36 1.57
CA LEU A 75 -10.63 -0.58 0.71
C LEU A 75 -11.22 0.75 0.25
N ILE A 76 -11.52 0.89 -1.05
CA ILE A 76 -12.30 2.02 -1.59
C ILE A 76 -13.72 1.53 -1.90
N TYR A 77 -14.72 2.15 -1.28
CA TYR A 77 -16.13 1.76 -1.41
C TYR A 77 -17.02 2.82 -2.07
N GLY A 78 -16.44 3.96 -2.44
CA GLY A 78 -17.14 4.98 -3.19
C GLY A 78 -16.29 6.20 -3.51
N LEU A 79 -16.96 7.16 -4.13
CA LEU A 79 -16.42 8.46 -4.51
C LEU A 79 -17.43 9.56 -4.16
N ASN A 80 -17.00 10.54 -3.39
CA ASN A 80 -17.71 11.79 -3.18
C ASN A 80 -17.42 12.73 -4.35
N THR A 81 -18.48 13.24 -4.96
CA THR A 81 -18.44 14.32 -5.94
C THR A 81 -19.08 15.56 -5.34
N ILE A 82 -19.00 16.70 -6.04
CA ILE A 82 -19.59 17.97 -5.57
C ILE A 82 -21.09 17.84 -5.29
N SER A 83 -21.80 17.05 -6.10
CA SER A 83 -23.27 16.98 -6.07
C SER A 83 -23.83 15.65 -5.56
N SER A 84 -23.00 14.63 -5.41
CA SER A 84 -23.48 13.28 -5.10
C SER A 84 -22.39 12.38 -4.54
N GLN A 85 -22.84 11.25 -3.98
CA GLN A 85 -21.96 10.17 -3.54
C GLN A 85 -22.22 8.94 -4.41
N ILE A 86 -21.16 8.43 -5.04
CA ILE A 86 -21.19 7.20 -5.83
C ILE A 86 -20.73 6.06 -4.92
N ARG A 87 -21.60 5.09 -4.63
CA ARG A 87 -21.23 3.85 -3.93
C ARG A 87 -20.88 2.76 -4.93
N PHE A 88 -19.84 1.98 -4.63
CA PHE A 88 -19.46 0.83 -5.44
C PHE A 88 -20.13 -0.43 -4.92
N GLN A 89 -20.57 -1.31 -5.83
CA GLN A 89 -21.14 -2.61 -5.44
C GLN A 89 -20.08 -3.52 -4.81
N LYS A 90 -18.83 -3.39 -5.25
CA LYS A 90 -17.66 -4.11 -4.73
C LYS A 90 -16.58 -3.10 -4.40
N ALA A 91 -15.95 -3.26 -3.24
CA ALA A 91 -14.83 -2.43 -2.85
C ALA A 91 -13.60 -2.72 -3.73
N ILE A 92 -12.89 -1.66 -4.10
CA ILE A 92 -11.56 -1.76 -4.73
C ILE A 92 -10.55 -2.01 -3.63
N LYS A 93 -9.74 -3.05 -3.79
CA LYS A 93 -8.78 -3.56 -2.81
C LYS A 93 -7.40 -3.01 -3.13
N ILE A 94 -6.81 -2.31 -2.17
CA ILE A 94 -5.44 -1.79 -2.28
C ILE A 94 -4.55 -2.49 -1.27
N GLU A 95 -3.38 -2.91 -1.76
CA GLU A 95 -2.31 -3.44 -0.95
C GLU A 95 -1.11 -2.49 -0.90
N ILE A 96 -0.58 -2.23 0.29
CA ILE A 96 0.49 -1.25 0.53
C ILE A 96 1.66 -1.95 1.22
N LYS A 97 2.71 -2.23 0.46
CA LYS A 97 3.95 -2.74 1.03
C LYS A 97 4.95 -1.60 1.19
N THR A 98 5.61 -1.57 2.34
CA THR A 98 6.78 -0.71 2.55
C THR A 98 8.08 -1.48 2.28
N SER A 99 9.07 -0.77 1.74
CA SER A 99 10.37 -1.36 1.48
C SER A 99 11.07 -1.64 2.81
N LEU A 100 12.01 -2.60 2.77
CA LEU A 100 13.04 -2.60 3.78
C LEU A 100 13.94 -1.40 3.46
N ILE A 101 14.31 -0.62 4.47
CA ILE A 101 15.28 0.48 4.30
C ILE A 101 16.55 -0.12 3.65
N PRO A 102 17.11 0.50 2.59
CA PRO A 102 18.20 -0.06 1.82
C PRO A 102 19.47 -0.16 2.66
N ASN A 103 20.34 -1.10 2.30
CA ASN A 103 21.69 -1.20 2.84
C ASN A 103 22.68 -1.43 1.70
N ASP A 104 23.98 -1.42 2.01
CA ASP A 104 25.07 -1.50 1.00
C ASP A 104 25.00 -2.73 0.10
N LYS A 105 24.27 -3.77 0.53
CA LYS A 105 24.19 -5.06 -0.15
C LYS A 105 22.88 -5.25 -0.91
N PHE A 106 21.93 -4.32 -0.82
CA PHE A 106 20.62 -4.46 -1.45
C PHE A 106 20.01 -3.09 -1.78
N ASN A 107 20.08 -2.72 -3.07
CA ASN A 107 19.29 -1.63 -3.60
C ASN A 107 17.91 -2.15 -4.01
N TYR A 108 16.89 -1.88 -3.21
CA TYR A 108 15.53 -2.34 -3.49
C TYR A 108 14.94 -1.65 -4.74
N ILE A 109 15.44 -0.48 -5.16
CA ILE A 109 14.88 0.23 -6.32
C ILE A 109 15.15 -0.56 -7.61
N ASP A 110 16.27 -1.28 -7.62
CA ASP A 110 16.72 -2.06 -8.78
C ASP A 110 16.45 -3.57 -8.60
N ASN A 111 16.28 -4.05 -7.36
CA ASN A 111 16.15 -5.48 -7.05
C ASN A 111 14.83 -5.89 -6.35
N GLY A 112 14.06 -4.93 -5.84
CA GLY A 112 12.89 -5.16 -5.00
C GLY A 112 11.62 -4.72 -5.70
N ASP A 113 10.91 -5.68 -6.28
CA ASP A 113 9.57 -5.47 -6.82
C ASP A 113 8.52 -5.39 -5.70
N VAL A 114 7.23 -5.20 -6.06
CA VAL A 114 6.13 -5.43 -5.09
C VAL A 114 6.32 -6.81 -4.48
N LYS A 115 6.37 -6.86 -3.14
CA LYS A 115 6.58 -8.11 -2.40
C LYS A 115 5.30 -8.96 -2.42
N ILE A 116 5.06 -9.64 -3.54
CA ILE A 116 3.96 -10.59 -3.70
C ILE A 116 4.53 -11.98 -3.39
N TYR A 117 4.05 -12.60 -2.30
CA TYR A 117 4.49 -13.94 -1.94
C TYR A 117 4.06 -14.94 -2.99
N LYS A 118 4.99 -15.77 -3.45
CA LYS A 118 4.66 -16.93 -4.29
C LYS A 118 4.16 -18.07 -3.40
N LYS A 119 2.87 -18.40 -3.50
CA LYS A 119 2.26 -19.58 -2.85
C LYS A 119 1.82 -20.58 -3.90
N THR A 120 1.16 -20.12 -4.96
CA THR A 120 0.69 -20.97 -6.07
C THR A 120 1.09 -20.37 -7.43
N ASN A 121 0.12 -19.82 -8.16
CA ASN A 121 0.29 -19.08 -9.40
C ASN A 121 0.03 -17.58 -9.14
N ILE A 122 0.52 -16.72 -10.02
CA ILE A 122 0.47 -15.27 -9.81
C ILE A 122 -0.96 -14.70 -9.78
N GLU A 123 -1.89 -15.31 -10.52
CA GLU A 123 -3.27 -14.82 -10.63
C GLU A 123 -4.05 -15.01 -9.32
N ASP A 124 -3.79 -16.14 -8.65
CA ASP A 124 -4.35 -16.52 -7.36
C ASP A 124 -3.62 -15.84 -6.19
N ASP A 125 -2.31 -15.65 -6.32
CA ASP A 125 -1.48 -15.01 -5.28
C ASP A 125 -1.71 -13.49 -5.17
N ILE A 126 -2.34 -12.87 -6.19
CA ILE A 126 -2.72 -11.45 -6.18
C ILE A 126 -4.21 -11.31 -5.85
N TYR A 127 -4.51 -10.98 -4.60
CA TYR A 127 -5.88 -10.84 -4.07
C TYR A 127 -6.34 -9.37 -3.96
N TRP A 128 -5.52 -8.41 -4.40
CA TRP A 128 -5.79 -6.97 -4.46
C TRP A 128 -6.02 -6.52 -5.90
N ASP A 129 -6.66 -5.36 -6.09
CA ASP A 129 -6.87 -4.75 -7.40
C ASP A 129 -5.69 -3.84 -7.77
N PHE A 130 -5.10 -3.16 -6.76
CA PHE A 130 -3.91 -2.32 -6.91
C PHE A 130 -2.89 -2.61 -5.83
N GLY A 131 -1.62 -2.74 -6.23
CA GLY A 131 -0.48 -2.88 -5.34
C GLY A 131 0.34 -1.59 -5.33
N ILE A 132 0.69 -1.12 -4.15
CA ILE A 132 1.49 0.08 -3.91
C ILE A 132 2.76 -0.34 -3.18
N GLN A 133 3.89 0.20 -3.63
CA GLN A 133 5.18 0.00 -2.99
C GLN A 133 5.77 1.36 -2.60
N ILE A 134 6.02 1.52 -1.30
CA ILE A 134 6.66 2.71 -0.73
C ILE A 134 8.13 2.39 -0.48
N TYR A 135 9.00 3.32 -0.87
CA TYR A 135 10.44 3.14 -0.88
C TYR A 135 11.15 4.25 -0.07
N PHE A 136 11.69 3.91 1.09
CA PHE A 136 12.37 4.86 1.98
C PHE A 136 13.84 5.07 1.61
N LYS A 137 14.27 6.32 1.40
CA LYS A 137 15.62 6.65 0.92
C LYS A 137 16.72 6.63 1.98
N GLN A 138 16.36 6.58 3.26
CA GLN A 138 17.30 6.60 4.38
C GLN A 138 18.26 5.42 4.32
N TYR A 139 19.47 5.53 4.85
CA TYR A 139 20.37 4.38 4.97
C TYR A 139 20.04 3.56 6.23
N LYS A 140 19.90 2.23 6.08
CA LYS A 140 19.34 1.38 7.15
C LYS A 140 20.13 1.41 8.46
N PRO A 141 21.47 1.23 8.49
CA PRO A 141 22.22 1.26 9.74
C PRO A 141 22.04 2.56 10.52
N GLU A 142 22.15 3.71 9.86
CA GLU A 142 21.96 5.03 10.49
C GLU A 142 20.54 5.18 11.04
N TRP A 143 19.53 4.78 10.26
CA TRP A 143 18.13 4.84 10.70
C TRP A 143 17.88 3.98 11.93
N GLU A 144 18.29 2.71 11.89
CA GLU A 144 18.08 1.76 12.98
C GLU A 144 18.83 2.21 14.25
N GLU A 145 20.01 2.82 14.12
CA GLU A 145 20.75 3.42 15.23
C GLU A 145 20.01 4.61 15.85
N TYR A 146 19.52 5.55 15.05
CA TYR A 146 18.76 6.70 15.57
C TYR A 146 17.50 6.29 16.32
N VAL A 147 16.74 5.35 15.76
CA VAL A 147 15.53 4.81 16.43
C VAL A 147 15.91 4.20 17.78
N GLN A 148 16.92 3.33 17.82
CA GLN A 148 17.34 2.68 19.05
C GLN A 148 17.84 3.69 20.10
N ASN A 149 18.64 4.67 19.69
CA ASN A 149 19.12 5.72 20.57
C ASN A 149 17.98 6.56 21.19
N ILE A 150 16.90 6.80 20.45
CA ILE A 150 15.71 7.49 20.99
C ILE A 150 15.04 6.64 22.07
N TYR A 151 14.90 5.33 21.87
CA TYR A 151 14.27 4.47 22.88
C TYR A 151 15.18 4.21 24.11
N GLN A 152 16.50 4.15 23.93
CA GLN A 152 17.44 3.84 25.01
C GLN A 152 17.78 5.05 25.91
N ASN A 153 17.87 6.26 25.33
CA ASN A 153 18.39 7.44 26.03
C ASN A 153 17.31 8.37 26.62
N ASN A 154 16.02 8.05 26.46
CA ASN A 154 14.94 8.92 26.93
C ASN A 154 14.13 8.24 28.03
N ALA A 155 14.04 8.91 29.19
CA ALA A 155 12.95 8.69 30.10
C ALA A 155 11.63 8.94 29.34
N CYS A 156 10.63 8.07 29.54
CA CYS A 156 9.43 7.89 28.71
C CYS A 156 8.71 9.17 28.24
N ASN A 157 8.89 10.32 28.90
CA ASN A 157 8.16 11.55 28.67
C ASN A 157 8.59 12.37 27.42
N ASN A 158 9.67 12.00 26.71
CA ASN A 158 10.09 12.74 25.49
C ASN A 158 10.36 11.84 24.27
N THR A 159 9.99 10.56 24.36
CA THR A 159 10.23 9.59 23.28
C THR A 159 9.40 9.92 22.05
N ASP A 160 8.10 10.23 22.22
CA ASP A 160 7.19 10.45 21.08
C ASP A 160 7.54 11.71 20.29
N ASN A 161 7.87 12.83 20.95
CA ASN A 161 8.32 14.05 20.27
C ASN A 161 9.58 13.81 19.43
N LYS A 162 10.54 13.04 19.96
CA LYS A 162 11.78 12.71 19.23
C LYS A 162 11.53 11.76 18.07
N LEU A 163 10.63 10.79 18.23
CA LEU A 163 10.20 9.92 17.13
C LEU A 163 9.47 10.72 16.06
N LEU A 164 8.61 11.64 16.46
CA LEU A 164 7.89 12.53 15.55
C LEU A 164 8.87 13.35 14.70
N ASP A 165 9.87 13.97 15.32
CA ASP A 165 10.93 14.70 14.62
C ASP A 165 11.79 13.81 13.71
N LEU A 166 12.01 12.56 14.10
CA LEU A 166 12.74 11.59 13.29
C LEU A 166 11.91 11.21 12.05
N TYR A 167 10.64 10.83 12.22
CA TYR A 167 9.75 10.40 11.13
C TYR A 167 9.43 11.53 10.13
N LYS A 168 9.42 12.80 10.56
CA LYS A 168 9.34 13.96 9.66
C LYS A 168 10.45 14.00 8.60
N LYS A 169 11.61 13.41 8.90
CA LYS A 169 12.77 13.35 8.00
C LYS A 169 12.72 12.16 7.05
N LEU A 170 11.75 11.25 7.18
CA LEU A 170 11.57 10.17 6.22
C LEU A 170 11.20 10.74 4.85
N GLN A 171 11.98 10.33 3.87
CA GLN A 171 11.79 10.68 2.47
C GLN A 171 11.56 9.41 1.70
N PHE A 172 10.57 9.43 0.83
CA PHE A 172 10.19 8.24 0.11
C PHE A 172 9.67 8.52 -1.30
N GLU A 173 9.68 7.45 -2.08
CA GLU A 173 9.05 7.35 -3.38
C GLU A 173 7.92 6.32 -3.30
N ILE A 174 6.94 6.47 -4.19
CA ILE A 174 5.75 5.65 -4.24
C ILE A 174 5.55 5.23 -5.68
N PHE A 175 5.34 3.94 -5.88
CA PHE A 175 4.97 3.39 -7.17
C PHE A 175 3.75 2.50 -6.97
N TRP A 176 3.03 2.24 -8.06
CA TRP A 176 1.82 1.44 -8.04
C TRP A 176 1.75 0.51 -9.26
N ILE A 177 0.94 -0.53 -9.17
CA ILE A 177 0.67 -1.45 -10.28
C ILE A 177 -0.74 -2.01 -10.13
N SER A 178 -1.48 -2.10 -11.24
CA SER A 178 -2.74 -2.84 -11.23
C SER A 178 -2.50 -4.36 -11.21
N LYS A 179 -3.48 -5.13 -10.74
CA LYS A 179 -3.42 -6.61 -10.79
C LYS A 179 -3.09 -7.12 -12.19
N GLN A 180 -3.76 -6.59 -13.22
CA GLN A 180 -3.56 -7.04 -14.59
C GLN A 180 -2.16 -6.74 -15.11
N GLU A 181 -1.62 -5.56 -14.83
CA GLU A 181 -0.25 -5.20 -15.22
C GLU A 181 0.78 -6.07 -14.50
N ALA A 182 0.58 -6.36 -13.22
CA ALA A 182 1.47 -7.24 -12.45
C ALA A 182 1.54 -8.65 -13.04
N ILE A 183 0.37 -9.21 -13.41
CA ILE A 183 0.25 -10.50 -14.08
C ILE A 183 0.94 -10.47 -15.45
N ASN A 184 0.60 -9.48 -16.28
CA ASN A 184 1.15 -9.35 -17.64
C ASN A 184 2.68 -9.18 -17.61
N ALA A 185 3.19 -8.29 -16.76
CA ALA A 185 4.61 -8.01 -16.65
C ALA A 185 5.39 -9.23 -16.14
N ASN A 186 4.77 -10.09 -15.32
CA ASN A 186 5.39 -11.34 -14.90
C ASN A 186 5.47 -12.36 -16.04
N PHE A 187 4.42 -12.47 -16.87
CA PHE A 187 4.41 -13.40 -18.01
C PHE A 187 5.46 -13.07 -19.08
N LEU A 188 5.77 -11.78 -19.24
CA LEU A 188 6.77 -11.30 -20.21
C LEU A 188 8.23 -11.46 -19.74
N GLN A 189 8.46 -11.78 -18.46
CA GLN A 189 9.80 -11.92 -17.92
C GLN A 189 10.35 -13.34 -18.09
N GLU A 190 11.64 -13.42 -18.43
CA GLU A 190 12.40 -14.68 -18.46
C GLU A 190 12.46 -15.32 -17.06
N TYR A 191 12.75 -14.50 -16.05
CA TYR A 191 12.74 -14.91 -14.63
C TYR A 191 11.50 -14.37 -13.95
N LYS A 192 10.61 -15.26 -13.51
CA LYS A 192 9.32 -14.87 -12.91
C LYS A 192 9.37 -14.62 -11.41
N THR A 193 10.43 -15.03 -10.73
CA THR A 193 10.50 -15.01 -9.26
C THR A 193 11.85 -14.53 -8.74
N TRP A 194 11.86 -14.07 -7.50
CA TRP A 194 13.07 -13.76 -6.73
C TRP A 194 12.98 -14.33 -5.32
N TYR A 195 14.12 -14.42 -4.63
CA TYR A 195 14.22 -15.07 -3.32
C TYR A 195 14.93 -14.18 -2.31
N TYR A 196 14.37 -14.08 -1.10
CA TYR A 196 14.98 -13.35 0.01
C TYR A 196 14.45 -13.88 1.35
N ALA A 197 15.34 -14.01 2.34
CA ALA A 197 14.99 -14.41 3.70
C ALA A 197 14.05 -15.64 3.78
N ASN A 198 14.43 -16.72 3.09
CA ASN A 198 13.69 -17.99 3.03
C ASN A 198 12.28 -17.88 2.46
N LYS A 199 12.04 -16.88 1.61
CA LYS A 199 10.76 -16.67 0.93
C LYS A 199 10.99 -16.41 -0.54
N THR A 200 10.05 -16.91 -1.34
CA THR A 200 10.00 -16.69 -2.79
C THR A 200 8.89 -15.70 -3.09
N PHE A 201 9.18 -14.80 -4.02
CA PHE A 201 8.30 -13.71 -4.41
C PHE A 201 8.15 -13.68 -5.94
N TRP A 202 7.01 -13.22 -6.42
CA TRP A 202 6.85 -12.90 -7.83
C TRP A 202 7.66 -11.65 -8.20
N LYS A 203 8.24 -11.64 -9.40
CA LYS A 203 8.86 -10.45 -10.00
C LYS A 203 7.81 -9.63 -10.72
N CYS A 204 7.66 -8.37 -10.32
CA CYS A 204 6.70 -7.41 -10.85
C CYS A 204 7.36 -6.02 -10.93
N PRO A 205 7.80 -5.57 -12.11
CA PRO A 205 8.69 -4.42 -12.28
C PRO A 205 7.94 -3.10 -12.12
N ILE A 206 7.49 -2.82 -10.90
CA ILE A 206 6.55 -1.73 -10.58
C ILE A 206 7.05 -0.36 -11.03
N ARG A 207 8.36 -0.12 -10.95
CA ARG A 207 8.99 1.13 -11.41
C ARG A 207 8.90 1.32 -12.92
N LYS A 208 8.90 0.22 -13.70
CA LYS A 208 8.73 0.27 -15.16
C LYS A 208 7.27 0.44 -15.55
N CYS A 209 6.36 -0.12 -14.74
CA CYS A 209 4.92 -0.07 -15.02
C CYS A 209 4.36 1.33 -14.79
N ASN A 210 4.53 1.91 -13.60
CA ASN A 210 3.94 3.23 -13.30
C ASN A 210 4.87 4.10 -12.43
N PRO A 211 5.59 5.07 -13.02
CA PRO A 211 6.54 5.92 -12.29
C PRO A 211 5.85 7.04 -11.48
N ASN A 212 4.59 7.36 -11.77
CA ASN A 212 3.89 8.47 -11.15
C ASN A 212 2.66 8.00 -10.36
N PHE A 213 2.67 8.22 -9.05
CA PHE A 213 1.56 7.86 -8.18
C PHE A 213 0.22 8.51 -8.59
N TYR A 214 0.23 9.73 -9.14
CA TYR A 214 -1.01 10.38 -9.56
C TYR A 214 -1.71 9.68 -10.74
N GLU A 215 -0.98 8.85 -11.50
CA GLU A 215 -1.59 7.99 -12.53
C GLU A 215 -2.51 6.93 -11.91
N LEU A 216 -2.29 6.54 -10.65
CA LEU A 216 -3.24 5.67 -9.93
C LEU A 216 -4.60 6.35 -9.79
N ILE A 217 -4.61 7.63 -9.42
CA ILE A 217 -5.85 8.40 -9.23
C ILE A 217 -6.62 8.48 -10.55
N ILE A 218 -5.93 8.78 -11.65
CA ILE A 218 -6.53 8.81 -12.98
C ILE A 218 -7.05 7.43 -13.37
N CYS A 219 -6.24 6.37 -13.21
CA CYS A 219 -6.64 4.99 -13.51
C CYS A 219 -7.88 4.57 -12.71
N LEU A 220 -7.97 4.91 -11.42
CA LEU A 220 -9.14 4.65 -10.59
C LEU A 220 -10.39 5.37 -11.13
N LEU A 221 -10.27 6.65 -11.49
CA LEU A 221 -11.37 7.42 -12.06
C LEU A 221 -11.81 6.86 -13.41
N ASP A 222 -10.87 6.54 -14.30
CA ASP A 222 -11.15 5.95 -15.61
C ASP A 222 -11.87 4.60 -15.47
N ASN A 223 -11.44 3.74 -14.55
CA ASN A 223 -12.11 2.48 -14.28
C ASN A 223 -13.56 2.67 -13.82
N ILE A 224 -13.81 3.67 -12.97
CA ILE A 224 -15.17 4.01 -12.51
C ILE A 224 -16.02 4.51 -13.67
N ILE A 225 -15.51 5.45 -14.47
CA ILE A 225 -16.21 6.03 -15.62
C ILE A 225 -16.55 4.93 -16.63
N ASN A 226 -15.57 4.10 -16.98
CA ASN A 226 -15.74 3.02 -17.93
C ASN A 226 -16.77 1.99 -17.45
N ALA A 227 -16.71 1.57 -16.18
CA ALA A 227 -17.69 0.64 -15.62
C ALA A 227 -19.12 1.19 -15.72
N ARG A 228 -19.34 2.44 -15.31
CA ARG A 228 -20.66 3.10 -15.39
C ARG A 228 -21.14 3.29 -16.83
N TYR A 229 -20.24 3.64 -17.73
CA TYR A 229 -20.58 3.76 -19.15
C TYR A 229 -21.05 2.42 -19.74
N GLN A 230 -20.36 1.31 -19.42
CA GLN A 230 -20.78 -0.02 -19.87
C GLN A 230 -22.14 -0.43 -19.29
N GLU A 231 -22.40 -0.17 -18.02
CA GLU A 231 -23.72 -0.42 -17.40
C GLU A 231 -24.84 0.34 -18.13
N ILE A 232 -24.62 1.62 -18.43
CA ILE A 232 -25.58 2.46 -19.17
C ILE A 232 -25.80 1.93 -20.58
N LEU A 233 -24.74 1.52 -21.29
CA LEU A 233 -24.85 0.92 -22.62
C LEU A 233 -25.66 -0.37 -22.60
N MET A 234 -25.42 -1.25 -21.62
CA MET A 234 -26.19 -2.49 -21.46
C MET A 234 -27.68 -2.19 -21.24
N LEU A 235 -28.00 -1.23 -20.36
CA LEU A 235 -29.38 -0.83 -20.11
C LEU A 235 -30.05 -0.25 -21.36
N LYS A 236 -29.36 0.63 -22.08
CA LYS A 236 -29.84 1.21 -23.34
C LYS A 236 -30.17 0.12 -24.36
N ASN A 237 -29.28 -0.84 -24.55
CA ASN A 237 -29.47 -1.95 -25.49
C ASN A 237 -30.65 -2.85 -25.08
N TYR A 238 -30.79 -3.11 -23.77
CA TYR A 238 -31.92 -3.87 -23.23
C TYR A 238 -33.27 -3.17 -23.53
N ILE A 239 -33.37 -1.87 -23.30
CA ILE A 239 -34.57 -1.07 -23.60
C ILE A 239 -34.90 -1.14 -25.11
N LEU A 240 -33.90 -0.94 -25.98
CA LEU A 240 -34.09 -0.99 -27.43
C LEU A 240 -34.59 -2.36 -27.91
N SER A 241 -34.01 -3.46 -27.39
CA SER A 241 -34.40 -4.82 -27.78
C SER A 241 -35.81 -5.22 -27.36
N ASN A 242 -36.34 -4.63 -26.28
CA ASN A 242 -37.66 -4.95 -25.75
C ASN A 242 -38.78 -4.05 -26.30
N ASN A 243 -38.43 -2.87 -26.84
CA ASN A 243 -39.40 -1.99 -27.52
C ASN A 243 -39.58 -2.31 -29.02
N THR A 244 -38.84 -3.28 -29.55
CA THR A 244 -38.97 -3.79 -30.93
C THR A 244 -39.76 -5.11 -31.01
N LYS A 245 -40.45 -5.51 -29.93
CA LYS A 245 -41.42 -6.62 -29.90
C LYS A 245 -42.82 -6.06 -29.70
#